data_AF-A0A2E2IUY2-F1
#
_entry.id   AF-A0A2E2IUY2-F1
#
_cell.length_a   1.000
_cell.length_b   1.000
_cell.length_c   1.000
_cell.angle_alpha   90.00
_cell.angle_beta   90.00
_cell.angle_gamma   90.00
#
_symmetry.space_group_name_H-M   'P 1'
#
loop_
_entity.id
_entity.type
_entity.pdbx_description
1 polymer ?
#
loop_
_entity_poly.entity_id
_entity_poly.type
_entity_poly.pdbx_seq_one_letter_code
_entity_poly.pdbx_strand_id
1 'polypeptide(L)' 'MEFLHQLIFASDAVRLAILGGVCWLLAGLCLLFEQLRVKRRKVDRLEAVGWVPWTNLFMALAIIGGGCLAMSLPVVLGSL' A
#
# COMPACT_ATOMS: atom_id res chain seq x y z
N MET A 1 -9.95 -16.43 13.68
CA MET A 1 -11.16 -15.71 14.14
C MET A 1 -10.91 -14.90 15.42
N GLU A 2 -9.95 -15.26 16.29
CA GLU A 2 -9.57 -14.43 17.46
C GLU A 2 -8.90 -13.09 17.09
N PHE A 3 -8.05 -13.06 16.05
CA PHE A 3 -7.45 -11.83 15.55
C PHE A 3 -8.51 -10.78 15.14
N LEU A 4 -9.63 -11.22 14.54
CA LEU A 4 -10.75 -10.33 14.21
C LEU A 4 -11.44 -9.76 15.46
N HIS A 5 -11.54 -10.54 16.54
CA HIS A 5 -12.08 -10.06 17.83
C HIS A 5 -11.15 -9.06 18.51
N GLN A 6 -9.84 -9.29 18.49
CA GLN A 6 -8.85 -8.31 18.98
C GLN A 6 -8.88 -7.02 18.15
N LEU A 7 -9.03 -7.09 16.81
CA LEU A 7 -9.22 -5.88 16.00
C LEU A 7 -10.53 -5.16 16.33
N ILE A 8 -11.62 -5.88 16.61
CA ILE A 8 -12.91 -5.28 16.99
C ILE A 8 -12.85 -4.63 18.39
N PHE A 9 -12.02 -5.12 19.30
CA PHE A 9 -11.78 -4.49 20.60
C PHE A 9 -10.63 -3.45 20.60
N ALA A 10 -9.79 -3.43 19.57
CA ALA A 10 -8.69 -2.49 19.46
C ALA A 10 -9.20 -1.08 19.13
N SER A 11 -8.59 -0.08 19.76
CA SER A 11 -8.83 1.35 19.53
C SER A 11 -8.81 1.69 18.03
N ASP A 12 -9.64 2.65 17.60
CA ASP A 12 -9.77 3.06 16.19
C ASP A 12 -8.41 3.40 15.55
N ALA A 13 -7.47 3.92 16.33
CA ALA A 13 -6.11 4.22 15.90
C ALA A 13 -5.32 2.98 15.44
N VAL A 14 -5.49 1.84 16.11
CA VAL A 14 -4.83 0.57 15.75
C VAL A 14 -5.40 0.01 14.45
N ARG A 15 -6.73 0.09 14.25
CA ARG A 15 -7.35 -0.31 12.98
C ARG A 15 -6.87 0.55 11.82
N LEU A 16 -6.72 1.85 12.05
CA LEU A 16 -6.23 2.81 11.07
C LEU A 16 -4.76 2.52 10.69
N ALA A 17 -3.93 2.14 11.67
CA ALA A 17 -2.55 1.72 11.43
C ALA A 17 -2.45 0.44 10.60
N ILE A 18 -3.31 -0.55 10.87
CA ILE A 18 -3.36 -1.80 10.10
C ILE A 18 -3.81 -1.51 8.66
N LEU A 19 -4.86 -0.71 8.47
CA LEU A 19 -5.32 -0.28 7.14
C LEU A 19 -4.23 0.48 6.37
N GLY A 20 -3.56 1.42 7.04
CA GLY A 20 -2.43 2.16 6.46
C GLY A 20 -1.29 1.23 6.05
N GLY A 21 -0.92 0.27 6.90
CA GLY A 21 0.11 -0.73 6.64
C GLY A 21 -0.23 -1.66 5.47
N VAL A 22 -1.49 -2.11 5.39
CA VAL A 22 -1.97 -2.92 4.25
C VAL A 22 -1.93 -2.13 2.95
N CYS A 23 -2.38 -0.87 2.95
CA CYS A 23 -2.28 0.02 1.80
C CYS A 23 -0.81 0.23 1.36
N TRP A 24 0.10 0.36 2.32
CA TRP A 24 1.53 0.55 2.03
C TRP A 24 2.18 -0.72 1.46
N LEU A 25 1.80 -1.90 1.96
CA LEU A 25 2.19 -3.18 1.37
C LEU A 25 1.67 -3.32 -0.07
N LEU A 26 0.42 -2.94 -0.32
CA LEU A 26 -0.16 -2.94 -1.67
C LEU A 26 0.55 -1.95 -2.61
N ALA A 27 0.99 -0.80 -2.10
CA ALA A 27 1.83 0.12 -2.85
C ALA A 27 3.16 -0.54 -3.26
N GLY A 28 3.85 -1.20 -2.33
CA GLY A 28 5.07 -1.96 -2.62
C GLY A 28 4.85 -3.04 -3.69
N LEU A 29 3.74 -3.77 -3.63
CA LEU A 29 3.36 -4.74 -4.64
C LEU A 29 3.14 -4.11 -6.02
N CYS A 30 2.50 -2.94 -6.10
CA CYS A 30 2.33 -2.20 -7.36
C CYS A 30 3.69 -1.84 -7.99
N LEU A 31 4.67 -1.44 -7.17
CA LEU A 31 6.05 -1.17 -7.61
C LEU A 31 6.73 -2.44 -8.15
N LEU A 32 6.56 -3.58 -7.48
CA LEU A 32 7.09 -4.86 -7.94
C LEU A 32 6.47 -5.28 -9.27
N PHE A 33 5.16 -5.14 -9.45
CA PHE A 33 4.49 -5.43 -10.71
C PHE A 33 4.95 -4.51 -11.85
N GLU A 34 5.24 -3.24 -11.56
CA GLU A 34 5.84 -2.33 -12.54
C GLU A 34 7.25 -2.78 -12.94
N GLN A 35 8.09 -3.18 -11.98
CA GLN A 35 9.42 -3.73 -12.30
C GLN A 35 9.34 -5.02 -13.12
N LEU A 36 8.39 -5.91 -12.80
CA LEU A 36 8.13 -7.12 -13.58
C LEU A 36 7.65 -6.78 -14.99
N ARG A 37 6.83 -5.74 -15.15
CA ARG A 37 6.36 -5.22 -16.44
C ARG A 37 7.51 -4.66 -17.26
N VAL A 38 8.38 -3.84 -16.67
CA VAL A 38 9.56 -3.25 -17.33
C VAL A 38 10.55 -4.34 -17.77
N LYS A 39 10.85 -5.32 -16.90
CA LYS A 39 11.74 -6.45 -17.24
C LYS A 39 11.19 -7.34 -18.36
N ARG A 40 9.86 -7.44 -18.50
CA ARG A 40 9.19 -8.22 -19.55
C ARG A 40 8.88 -7.40 -20.81
N ARG A 41 9.17 -6.10 -20.83
CA ARG A 41 8.97 -5.22 -21.99
C ARG A 41 10.06 -5.55 -23.02
N LYS A 42 9.75 -6.39 -24.01
CA LYS A 42 10.60 -6.54 -25.20
C LYS A 42 10.62 -5.20 -25.93
N VAL A 43 11.82 -4.68 -26.19
CA VAL A 43 12.12 -3.41 -26.87
C VAL A 43 11.41 -3.29 -28.23
N ASP A 44 10.99 -4.41 -28.80
CA ASP A 44 10.35 -4.55 -30.10
C ASP A 44 8.88 -4.09 -30.19
N ARG A 45 8.24 -3.72 -29.06
CA ARG A 45 6.85 -3.18 -29.06
C ARG A 45 6.77 -1.85 -28.30
N LEU A 46 7.26 -0.79 -28.93
CA LEU A 46 7.06 0.59 -28.44
C LEU A 46 5.60 1.05 -28.55
N GLU A 47 4.81 0.44 -29.44
CA GLU A 47 3.41 0.83 -29.72
C GLU A 47 2.38 0.31 -28.71
N ALA A 48 2.81 -0.52 -27.75
CA ALA A 48 1.93 -0.97 -26.67
C ALA A 48 1.70 0.17 -25.68
N VAL A 49 0.65 0.96 -25.93
CA VAL A 49 0.04 1.90 -24.97
C VAL A 49 -0.14 1.15 -23.67
N GLY A 50 0.63 1.54 -22.65
CA GLY A 50 0.75 0.78 -21.42
C GLY A 50 -0.60 0.73 -20.70
N TRP A 51 -1.27 -0.42 -20.76
CA TRP A 51 -2.65 -0.63 -20.28
C TRP A 51 -2.98 -0.12 -18.87
N VAL A 52 -2.00 0.02 -17.97
CA VAL A 52 -2.22 0.57 -16.62
C VAL A 52 -0.97 1.35 -16.18
N PRO A 53 -1.09 2.61 -15.72
CA PRO A 53 0.00 3.38 -15.13
C PRO A 53 0.23 2.94 -13.67
N TRP A 54 0.95 1.84 -13.48
CA TRP A 54 1.26 1.29 -12.15
C TRP A 54 2.00 2.28 -11.26
N THR A 55 2.82 3.17 -11.82
CA THR A 55 3.49 4.25 -11.08
C THR A 55 2.50 5.26 -10.50
N ASN A 56 1.45 5.64 -11.21
CA ASN A 56 0.42 6.54 -10.68
C ASN A 56 -0.39 5.85 -9.58
N LEU A 57 -0.68 4.56 -9.75
CA LEU A 57 -1.39 3.76 -8.75
C LEU A 57 -0.55 3.58 -7.48
N PHE A 58 0.75 3.32 -7.64
CA PHE A 58 1.73 3.30 -6.55
C PHE A 58 1.76 4.64 -5.82
N MET A 59 1.89 5.77 -6.53
CA MET A 59 1.92 7.08 -5.90
C MET A 59 0.64 7.36 -5.10
N ALA A 60 -0.54 7.08 -5.66
CA ALA A 60 -1.80 7.27 -4.95
C ALA A 60 -1.89 6.40 -3.68
N LEU A 61 -1.56 5.11 -3.78
CA LEU A 61 -1.56 4.18 -2.65
C LEU A 61 -0.51 4.54 -1.59
N ALA A 62 0.68 4.97 -2.00
CA ALA A 62 1.77 5.37 -1.11
C ALA A 62 1.43 6.65 -0.35
N ILE A 63 0.77 7.62 -1.00
CA ILE A 63 0.31 8.86 -0.35
C ILE A 63 -0.80 8.57 0.65
N ILE A 64 -1.80 7.76 0.27
CA ILE A 64 -2.93 7.43 1.16
C ILE A 64 -2.46 6.55 2.33
N GLY A 65 -1.70 5.49 2.05
CA GLY A 65 -1.15 4.59 3.06
C GLY A 65 -0.13 5.28 3.96
N GLY A 66 0.77 6.08 3.38
CA GLY A 66 1.75 6.88 4.12
C GLY A 66 1.09 7.95 5.00
N GLY A 67 0.04 8.61 4.50
CA GLY A 67 -0.75 9.57 5.27
C GLY A 67 -1.49 8.92 6.45
N CYS A 68 -2.11 7.76 6.23
CA CYS A 68 -2.73 7.00 7.32
C CYS A 68 -1.71 6.56 8.36
N LEU A 69 -0.56 6.02 7.93
CA LEU A 69 0.52 5.61 8.82
C LEU A 69 1.09 6.79 9.61
N ALA A 70 1.33 7.95 8.98
CA ALA A 70 1.86 9.13 9.66
C ALA A 70 0.95 9.63 10.79
N MET A 71 -0.38 9.51 10.62
CA MET A 71 -1.38 9.88 11.62
C MET A 71 -1.50 8.83 12.73
N SER A 72 -1.44 7.54 12.38
CA SER A 72 -1.69 6.46 13.33
C SER A 72 -0.45 5.99 14.09
N LEU A 73 0.75 6.05 13.48
CA LEU A 73 2.02 5.61 14.10
C LEU A 73 2.28 6.26 15.46
N PRO A 74 2.19 7.59 15.62
CA PRO A 74 2.50 8.23 16.91
C PRO A 74 1.50 7.83 17.99
N VAL A 75 0.24 7.60 17.65
CA VAL A 75 -0.79 7.14 18.59
C VAL A 75 -0.55 5.69 19.00
N VAL A 76 -0.19 4.82 18.05
CA VAL A 76 0.13 3.41 18.33
C VAL A 76 1.43 3.29 19.13
N LEU A 77 2.48 4.03 18.77
CA LEU A 77 3.75 4.04 19.51
C LEU A 77 3.61 4.69 20.90
N GLY A 78 2.73 5.68 21.05
CA GLY A 78 2.44 6.30 22.34
C GLY A 78 1.45 5.52 23.22
N SER A 79 0.84 4.45 22.69
CA SER A 79 -0.08 3.56 23.44
C SER A 79 0.50 2.17 23.72
N LEU A 80 1.73 1.91 23.27
CA LEU A 80 2.57 0.76 23.63
C LEU A 80 3.32 1.04 24.94
#